data_AF-A0A7C4KU22-F1
#
_entry.id   AF-A0A7C4KU22-F1
#
_cell.length_a   1.000
_cell.length_b   1.000
_cell.length_c   1.000
_cell.angle_alpha   90.00
_cell.angle_beta   90.00
_cell.angle_gamma   90.00
#
_symmetry.space_group_name_H-M   'P 1'
#
loop_
_entity.id
_entity.type
_entity.pdbx_description
1 polymer ?
#
loop_
_entity_poly.entity_id
_entity_poly.type
_entity_poly.pdbx_seq_one_letter_code
_entity_poly.pdbx_strand_id
1 'polypeptide(L)'
;MEPQDLLSADDTADPAQRLRQALLVGNAPEVLAAFRLLVAQGRLPDLDADLEFELAECLAPADPLEAARAYRRSAEKDLAGARAPVALLLAGRLLIHAANLPVPGRQMLIYLIEKFPEHAVAEEARDLLGSPVAATAPVGAASGYSPRVGRSEVAAAGAPAQPSDDAGPRGPRFRPALAGAFQVFSGRLGTRRYWITSRAFAMLFLAALGGWLATFFTPPAFQRVRDIHPSVLAEPDQRPSQAGPVLISRGDDNYRLEPTADYEIAGLVVGARRLSYASEGLSEDVFPLDLCLIWGPNVRSGVFRSDDLEVVQAGRVCYFRWRNNLPVEERAISNNHLIAADDAVARRFSELRPGQQVRLRGQLVDVHLVRGGRPATVRSSRTRDDGGYGACEILYVTHLEILKPAPLSFDDLHRASFWAMVGLLGLFLLRFVLLPATATRSPASE
;
A
#
# COMPACT_ATOMS: atom_id res chain seq x y z
N MET A 1 -5.09 -35.87 31.07
CA MET A 1 -4.51 -36.18 29.75
C MET A 1 -4.67 -34.92 28.93
N GLU A 2 -3.55 -34.27 28.64
CA GLU A 2 -3.44 -32.92 28.06
C GLU A 2 -4.01 -32.83 26.62
N PRO A 3 -4.34 -31.61 26.16
CA PRO A 3 -4.64 -31.35 24.76
C PRO A 3 -3.32 -31.26 23.96
N GLN A 4 -2.75 -32.41 23.61
CA GLN A 4 -1.59 -32.49 22.69
C GLN A 4 -1.87 -33.33 21.42
N ASP A 5 -3.09 -33.81 21.19
CA ASP A 5 -3.40 -34.71 20.06
C ASP A 5 -4.13 -34.05 18.89
N LEU A 6 -3.75 -32.84 18.49
CA LEU A 6 -4.20 -32.21 17.22
C LEU A 6 -3.06 -31.82 16.27
N LEU A 7 -1.86 -32.34 16.51
CA LEU A 7 -0.71 -32.22 15.58
C LEU A 7 -0.36 -33.58 15.00
N SER A 8 -1.24 -34.12 14.15
CA SER A 8 -0.89 -35.27 13.30
C SER A 8 -1.65 -35.25 11.98
N ALA A 9 -1.09 -34.53 10.99
CA ALA A 9 -1.05 -34.92 9.58
C ALA A 9 -0.29 -33.84 8.75
N ASP A 10 0.90 -34.23 8.27
CA ASP A 10 1.63 -33.64 7.14
C ASP A 10 2.16 -32.18 7.24
N ASP A 11 3.25 -31.99 8.00
CA ASP A 11 4.00 -30.73 8.10
C ASP A 11 4.87 -30.42 6.85
N THR A 12 4.68 -31.18 5.76
CA THR A 12 5.39 -31.06 4.47
C THR A 12 4.49 -30.69 3.30
N ALA A 13 3.17 -30.58 3.50
CA ALA A 13 2.22 -30.26 2.44
C ALA A 13 2.28 -28.76 2.06
N ASP A 14 2.42 -28.47 0.75
CA ASP A 14 2.42 -27.10 0.21
C ASP A 14 1.21 -26.31 0.75
N PRO A 15 1.40 -25.12 1.34
CA PRO A 15 0.30 -24.28 1.82
C PRO A 15 -0.85 -24.09 0.81
N ALA A 16 -0.57 -24.11 -0.50
CA ALA A 16 -1.59 -24.07 -1.54
C ALA A 16 -2.52 -25.30 -1.53
N GLN A 17 -1.96 -26.49 -1.35
CA GLN A 17 -2.71 -27.74 -1.30
C GLN A 17 -3.53 -27.83 0.00
N ARG A 18 -2.93 -27.42 1.13
CA ARG A 18 -3.63 -27.32 2.42
C ARG A 18 -4.82 -26.37 2.34
N LEU A 19 -4.63 -25.19 1.76
CA LEU A 19 -5.70 -24.23 1.56
C LEU A 19 -6.85 -24.82 0.75
N ARG A 20 -6.54 -25.46 -0.38
CA ARG A 20 -7.55 -26.08 -1.25
C ARG A 20 -8.33 -27.17 -0.50
N GLN A 21 -7.65 -28.04 0.23
CA GLN A 21 -8.29 -29.10 1.00
C GLN A 21 -9.18 -28.52 2.11
N ALA A 22 -8.69 -27.50 2.81
CA ALA A 22 -9.44 -26.84 3.87
C ALA A 22 -10.72 -26.17 3.35
N LEU A 23 -10.67 -25.56 2.16
CA LEU A 23 -11.85 -24.99 1.49
C LEU A 23 -12.85 -26.09 1.10
N LEU A 24 -12.38 -27.21 0.53
CA LEU A 24 -13.24 -28.33 0.13
C LEU A 24 -13.96 -28.98 1.32
N VAL A 25 -13.33 -29.00 2.49
CA VAL A 25 -13.87 -29.58 3.73
C VAL A 25 -14.61 -28.53 4.58
N GLY A 26 -14.55 -27.25 4.22
CA GLY A 26 -15.19 -26.15 4.96
C GLY A 26 -14.54 -25.83 6.31
N ASN A 27 -13.24 -26.05 6.47
CA ASN A 27 -12.50 -25.80 7.71
C ASN A 27 -11.93 -24.36 7.76
N ALA A 28 -12.74 -23.39 8.17
CA ALA A 28 -12.37 -21.97 8.14
C ALA A 28 -11.08 -21.60 8.91
N PRO A 29 -10.80 -22.13 10.12
CA PRO A 29 -9.53 -21.89 10.80
C PRO A 29 -8.30 -22.31 9.99
N GLU A 30 -8.37 -23.49 9.35
CA GLU A 30 -7.28 -24.01 8.52
C GLU A 30 -7.15 -23.22 7.21
N VAL A 31 -8.27 -22.78 6.61
CA VAL A 31 -8.27 -21.87 5.45
C VAL A 31 -7.51 -20.59 5.78
N LEU A 32 -7.81 -19.95 6.91
CA LEU A 32 -7.14 -18.71 7.33
C LEU A 32 -5.65 -18.93 7.62
N ALA A 33 -5.29 -20.05 8.25
CA ALA A 33 -3.90 -20.39 8.54
C ALA A 33 -3.09 -20.63 7.26
N ALA A 34 -3.60 -21.47 6.35
CA ALA A 34 -2.95 -21.79 5.08
C ALA A 34 -2.86 -20.56 4.16
N PHE A 35 -3.91 -19.74 4.11
CA PHE A 35 -3.92 -18.50 3.33
C PHE A 35 -2.85 -17.51 3.84
N ARG A 36 -2.72 -17.32 5.16
CA ARG A 36 -1.69 -16.45 5.74
C ARG A 36 -0.28 -16.91 5.40
N LEU A 37 -0.03 -18.23 5.41
CA LEU A 37 1.27 -18.79 5.04
C LEU A 37 1.59 -18.54 3.56
N LEU A 38 0.61 -18.68 2.66
CA LEU A 38 0.80 -18.34 1.23
C LEU A 38 1.14 -16.87 1.03
N VAL A 39 0.36 -15.97 1.64
CA VAL A 39 0.58 -14.53 1.53
C VAL A 39 1.93 -14.13 2.11
N ALA A 40 2.35 -14.73 3.24
CA ALA A 40 3.67 -14.50 3.81
C ALA A 40 4.83 -14.94 2.90
N GLN A 41 4.58 -15.88 1.99
CA GLN A 41 5.52 -16.30 0.94
C GLN A 41 5.42 -15.45 -0.33
N GLY A 42 4.59 -14.40 -0.35
CA GLY A 42 4.34 -13.59 -1.55
C GLY A 42 3.52 -14.31 -2.62
N ARG A 43 2.90 -15.45 -2.29
CA ARG A 43 2.10 -16.26 -3.22
C ARG A 43 0.61 -15.98 -3.00
N LEU A 44 -0.15 -15.94 -4.10
CA LEU A 44 -1.61 -15.98 -4.03
C LEU A 44 -2.13 -17.38 -4.34
N PRO A 45 -3.29 -17.77 -3.79
CA PRO A 45 -3.94 -19.02 -4.15
C PRO A 45 -4.25 -19.06 -5.64
N ASP A 46 -4.13 -20.23 -6.26
CA ASP A 46 -4.75 -20.49 -7.55
C ASP A 46 -5.94 -21.44 -7.39
N LEU A 47 -7.10 -20.84 -7.18
CA LEU A 47 -8.36 -21.51 -6.89
C LEU A 47 -9.34 -21.33 -8.06
N ASP A 48 -10.28 -22.24 -8.26
CA ASP A 48 -11.37 -21.97 -9.22
C ASP A 48 -12.34 -20.90 -8.67
N ALA A 49 -13.28 -20.44 -9.50
CA ALA A 49 -14.18 -19.35 -9.15
C ALA A 49 -14.99 -19.65 -7.88
N ASP A 50 -15.44 -20.90 -7.69
CA ASP A 50 -16.20 -21.32 -6.52
C ASP A 50 -15.33 -21.30 -5.26
N LEU A 51 -14.13 -21.87 -5.31
CA LEU A 51 -13.22 -21.89 -4.17
C LEU A 51 -12.70 -20.49 -3.81
N GLU A 52 -12.52 -19.57 -4.76
CA GLU A 52 -12.25 -18.16 -4.47
C GLU A 52 -13.42 -17.49 -3.74
N PHE A 53 -14.66 -17.85 -4.08
CA PHE A 53 -15.86 -17.35 -3.39
C PHE A 53 -15.88 -17.85 -1.94
N GLU A 54 -15.69 -19.16 -1.72
CA GLU A 54 -15.66 -19.75 -0.38
C GLU A 54 -14.49 -19.19 0.47
N LEU A 55 -13.35 -18.92 -0.17
CA LEU A 55 -12.23 -18.24 0.48
C LEU A 55 -12.62 -16.82 0.92
N ALA A 56 -13.35 -16.08 0.08
CA ALA A 56 -13.81 -14.74 0.40
C ALA A 56 -14.76 -14.73 1.61
N GLU A 57 -15.70 -15.67 1.68
CA GLU A 57 -16.58 -15.86 2.84
C GLU A 57 -15.79 -16.12 4.13
N CYS A 58 -14.76 -16.97 4.07
CA CYS A 58 -13.89 -17.26 5.21
C CYS A 58 -13.07 -16.04 5.65
N LEU A 59 -12.63 -15.21 4.69
CA LEU A 59 -11.82 -14.02 4.96
C LEU A 59 -12.63 -12.83 5.46
N ALA A 60 -13.91 -12.70 5.06
CA ALA A 60 -14.70 -11.49 5.31
C ALA A 60 -14.73 -11.02 6.78
N PRO A 61 -14.81 -11.91 7.79
CA PRO A 61 -14.76 -11.49 9.19
C PRO A 61 -13.37 -11.04 9.67
N ALA A 62 -12.30 -11.57 9.06
CA ALA A 62 -10.93 -11.39 9.53
C ALA A 62 -10.18 -10.29 8.77
N ASP A 63 -10.38 -10.20 7.46
CA ASP A 63 -9.77 -9.24 6.55
C ASP A 63 -10.76 -8.87 5.43
N PRO A 64 -11.58 -7.83 5.65
CA PRO A 64 -12.58 -7.40 4.67
C PRO A 64 -11.99 -6.95 3.33
N LEU A 65 -10.75 -6.46 3.32
CA LEU A 65 -10.09 -6.02 2.09
C LEU A 65 -9.65 -7.22 1.26
N GLU A 66 -9.01 -8.22 1.87
CA GLU A 66 -8.64 -9.45 1.17
C GLU A 66 -9.86 -10.27 0.76
N ALA A 67 -10.93 -10.26 1.56
CA ALA A 67 -12.21 -10.87 1.18
C ALA A 67 -12.80 -10.20 -0.07
N ALA A 68 -12.84 -8.87 -0.13
CA ALA A 68 -13.30 -8.15 -1.31
C ALA A 68 -12.44 -8.47 -2.55
N ARG A 69 -11.12 -8.63 -2.39
CA ARG A 69 -10.22 -9.08 -3.46
C ARG A 69 -10.52 -10.51 -3.90
N ALA A 70 -10.80 -11.42 -2.96
CA ALA A 70 -11.16 -12.81 -3.26
C ALA A 70 -12.49 -12.92 -4.01
N TYR A 71 -13.54 -12.20 -3.60
CA TYR A 71 -14.79 -12.12 -4.37
C TYR A 71 -14.57 -11.55 -5.77
N ARG A 72 -13.73 -10.51 -5.92
CA ARG A 72 -13.38 -9.97 -7.23
C ARG A 72 -12.70 -11.03 -8.10
N ARG A 73 -11.71 -11.76 -7.56
CA ARG A 73 -11.04 -12.86 -8.29
C ARG A 73 -12.02 -13.97 -8.68
N SER A 74 -12.97 -14.31 -7.81
CA SER A 74 -14.05 -15.25 -8.12
C SER A 74 -14.84 -14.81 -9.35
N ALA A 75 -15.33 -13.56 -9.36
CA ALA A 75 -16.08 -13.00 -10.49
C ALA A 75 -15.24 -12.88 -11.78
N GLU A 76 -13.97 -12.51 -11.68
CA GLU A 76 -13.06 -12.41 -12.83
C GLU A 76 -12.79 -13.78 -13.48
N LYS A 77 -12.74 -14.85 -12.69
CA LYS A 77 -12.49 -16.22 -13.17
C LYS A 77 -13.69 -16.83 -13.90
N ASP A 78 -14.91 -16.47 -13.53
CA ASP A 78 -16.12 -16.92 -14.20
C ASP A 78 -17.19 -15.82 -14.24
N LEU A 79 -17.01 -14.83 -15.12
CA LEU A 79 -17.93 -13.69 -15.22
C LEU A 79 -19.31 -14.08 -15.78
N ALA A 80 -19.43 -15.20 -16.47
CA ALA A 80 -20.71 -15.72 -16.97
C ALA A 80 -21.45 -16.57 -15.91
N GLY A 81 -20.75 -16.94 -14.83
CA GLY A 81 -21.28 -17.77 -13.76
C GLY A 81 -22.32 -17.05 -12.90
N ALA A 82 -23.24 -17.83 -12.33
CA ALA A 82 -24.32 -17.32 -11.49
C ALA A 82 -23.83 -16.62 -10.21
N ARG A 83 -22.60 -16.92 -9.75
CA ARG A 83 -22.01 -16.30 -8.56
C ARG A 83 -21.34 -14.95 -8.84
N ALA A 84 -20.99 -14.62 -10.07
CA ALA A 84 -20.25 -13.40 -10.39
C ALA A 84 -20.99 -12.11 -9.97
N PRO A 85 -22.30 -11.93 -10.24
CA PRO A 85 -23.02 -10.74 -9.81
C PRO A 85 -23.05 -10.59 -8.29
N VAL A 86 -23.25 -11.70 -7.58
CA VAL A 86 -23.29 -11.74 -6.11
C VAL A 86 -21.91 -11.43 -5.52
N ALA A 87 -20.85 -12.00 -6.08
CA ALA A 87 -19.48 -11.74 -5.64
C ALA A 87 -19.11 -10.26 -5.78
N LEU A 88 -19.47 -9.62 -6.90
CA LEU A 88 -19.23 -8.18 -7.12
C LEU A 88 -20.01 -7.30 -6.13
N LEU A 89 -21.27 -7.66 -5.83
CA LEU A 89 -22.08 -6.96 -4.82
C LEU A 89 -21.42 -7.05 -3.44
N LEU A 90 -21.03 -8.25 -3.00
CA LEU A 90 -20.40 -8.50 -1.70
C LEU A 90 -19.05 -7.80 -1.59
N ALA A 91 -18.23 -7.85 -2.65
CA ALA A 91 -16.98 -7.10 -2.73
C ALA A 91 -17.22 -5.60 -2.58
N GLY A 92 -18.19 -5.04 -3.32
CA GLY A 92 -18.55 -3.63 -3.26
C GLY A 92 -19.00 -3.21 -1.86
N ARG A 93 -19.85 -4.00 -1.21
CA ARG A 93 -20.33 -3.77 0.15
C ARG A 93 -19.21 -3.80 1.18
N LEU A 94 -18.35 -4.82 1.13
CA LEU A 94 -17.20 -4.94 2.04
C LEU A 94 -16.26 -3.75 1.88
N LEU A 95 -15.99 -3.34 0.64
CA LEU A 95 -15.16 -2.16 0.37
C LEU A 95 -15.78 -0.88 0.96
N ILE A 96 -17.08 -0.64 0.76
CA ILE A 96 -17.74 0.56 1.27
C ILE A 96 -17.76 0.58 2.81
N HIS A 97 -18.21 -0.50 3.43
CA HIS A 97 -18.59 -0.46 4.85
C HIS A 97 -17.53 -1.04 5.78
N ALA A 98 -16.87 -2.12 5.41
CA ALA A 98 -15.97 -2.84 6.30
C ALA A 98 -14.50 -2.42 6.12
N ALA A 99 -14.05 -2.26 4.87
CA ALA A 99 -12.71 -1.79 4.55
C ALA A 99 -12.57 -0.25 4.55
N ASN A 100 -13.68 0.48 4.68
CA ASN A 100 -13.73 1.95 4.63
C ASN A 100 -13.08 2.53 3.35
N LEU A 101 -13.30 1.86 2.23
CA LEU A 101 -12.87 2.21 0.88
C LEU A 101 -14.12 2.43 -0.01
N PRO A 102 -14.89 3.51 0.25
CA PRO A 102 -16.16 3.74 -0.44
C PRO A 102 -15.99 3.96 -1.94
N VAL A 103 -14.82 4.41 -2.39
CA VAL A 103 -14.59 4.71 -3.81
C VAL A 103 -14.39 3.44 -4.62
N PRO A 104 -13.44 2.54 -4.27
CA PRO A 104 -13.37 1.21 -4.88
C PRO A 104 -14.67 0.43 -4.83
N GLY A 105 -15.37 0.51 -3.70
CA GLY A 105 -16.62 -0.23 -3.51
C GLY A 105 -17.76 0.29 -4.37
N ARG A 106 -17.97 1.61 -4.45
CA ARG A 106 -19.00 2.19 -5.33
C ARG A 106 -18.72 1.89 -6.81
N GLN A 107 -17.47 1.97 -7.27
CA GLN A 107 -17.14 1.59 -8.65
C GLN A 107 -17.40 0.11 -8.94
N MET A 108 -17.22 -0.76 -7.93
CA MET A 108 -17.52 -2.19 -8.09
C MET A 108 -19.02 -2.40 -8.31
N LEU A 109 -19.84 -1.65 -7.58
CA LEU A 109 -21.29 -1.67 -7.73
C LEU A 109 -21.75 -1.07 -9.07
N ILE A 110 -21.11 -0.01 -9.55
CA ILE A 110 -21.38 0.55 -10.89
C ILE A 110 -21.07 -0.50 -11.97
N TYR A 111 -19.89 -1.12 -11.90
CA TYR A 111 -19.50 -2.19 -12.83
C TYR A 111 -20.48 -3.38 -12.80
N LEU A 112 -20.94 -3.78 -11.61
CA LEU A 112 -21.98 -4.79 -11.45
C LEU A 112 -23.27 -4.40 -12.21
N ILE A 113 -23.74 -3.16 -12.04
CA ILE A 113 -24.96 -2.67 -12.71
C ILE A 113 -24.80 -2.64 -14.23
N GLU A 114 -23.63 -2.20 -14.72
CA GLU A 114 -23.34 -2.14 -16.15
C GLU A 114 -23.27 -3.53 -16.79
N LYS A 115 -22.66 -4.50 -16.10
CA LYS A 115 -22.50 -5.86 -16.62
C LYS A 115 -23.73 -6.74 -16.44
N PHE A 116 -24.51 -6.52 -15.38
CA PHE A 116 -25.66 -7.35 -15.04
C PHE A 116 -26.91 -6.51 -14.76
N PRO A 117 -27.36 -5.68 -15.72
CA PRO A 117 -28.40 -4.67 -15.47
C PRO A 117 -29.75 -5.25 -15.04
N GLU A 118 -30.08 -6.46 -15.52
CA GLU A 118 -31.34 -7.17 -15.28
C GLU A 118 -31.26 -8.16 -14.09
N HIS A 119 -30.10 -8.29 -13.44
CA HIS A 119 -29.94 -9.23 -12.33
C HIS A 119 -30.48 -8.63 -11.03
N ALA A 120 -31.11 -9.43 -10.17
CA ALA A 120 -31.74 -8.94 -8.92
C ALA A 120 -30.78 -8.13 -8.03
N VAL A 121 -29.51 -8.57 -7.92
CA VAL A 121 -28.48 -7.86 -7.12
C VAL A 121 -28.08 -6.48 -7.69
N ALA A 122 -28.41 -6.16 -8.95
CA ALA A 122 -28.15 -4.84 -9.50
C ALA A 122 -29.09 -3.77 -8.93
N GLU A 123 -30.32 -4.13 -8.53
CA GLU A 123 -31.20 -3.22 -7.79
C GLU A 123 -30.60 -2.89 -6.42
N GLU A 124 -30.15 -3.90 -5.70
CA GLU A 124 -29.49 -3.73 -4.40
C GLU A 124 -28.20 -2.88 -4.50
N ALA A 125 -27.46 -3.02 -5.60
CA ALA A 125 -26.30 -2.17 -5.90
C ALA A 125 -26.70 -0.71 -6.14
N ARG A 126 -27.82 -0.44 -6.83
CA ARG A 126 -28.35 0.92 -7.04
C ARG A 126 -28.75 1.58 -5.72
N ASP A 127 -29.40 0.83 -4.83
CA ASP A 127 -29.80 1.31 -3.51
C ASP A 127 -28.60 1.67 -2.64
N LEU A 128 -27.54 0.84 -2.66
CA LEU A 128 -26.28 1.13 -1.99
C LEU A 128 -25.59 2.39 -2.54
N LEU A 129 -25.68 2.64 -3.86
CA LEU A 129 -25.08 3.81 -4.49
C LEU A 129 -25.84 5.11 -4.20
N GLY A 130 -27.15 5.04 -3.98
CA GLY A 130 -28.04 6.16 -3.66
C GLY A 130 -28.09 6.52 -2.17
N SER A 131 -27.62 5.64 -1.29
CA SER A 131 -27.54 5.91 0.15
C SER A 131 -26.40 6.90 0.47
N PRO A 132 -26.62 7.96 1.27
CA PRO A 132 -25.53 8.83 1.70
C PRO A 132 -24.50 8.01 2.49
N VAL A 133 -23.23 8.09 2.07
CA VAL A 133 -22.13 7.48 2.82
C VAL A 133 -22.08 8.16 4.19
N ALA A 134 -22.51 7.44 5.24
CA ALA A 134 -22.37 7.93 6.59
C ALA A 134 -20.90 8.24 6.83
N ALA A 135 -20.59 9.50 7.13
CA ALA A 135 -19.25 9.90 7.55
C ALA A 135 -18.93 9.14 8.83
N THR A 136 -18.19 8.05 8.72
CA THR A 136 -17.66 7.33 9.87
C THR A 136 -16.61 8.23 10.52
N ALA A 137 -16.89 8.62 11.76
CA ALA A 137 -15.95 9.36 12.60
C ALA A 137 -14.60 8.62 12.64
N PRO A 138 -13.48 9.35 12.80
CA PRO A 138 -12.17 8.71 12.94
C PRO A 138 -12.22 7.72 14.10
N VAL A 139 -11.77 6.49 13.85
CA VAL A 139 -11.60 5.46 14.88
C VAL A 139 -10.52 5.95 15.85
N GLY A 140 -10.96 6.68 16.87
CA GLY A 140 -10.20 7.04 18.04
C GLY A 140 -10.34 5.94 19.10
N ALA A 141 -9.19 5.39 19.48
CA ALA A 141 -8.84 4.89 20.80
C ALA A 141 -9.91 4.18 21.68
N ALA A 142 -9.56 2.92 21.99
CA ALA A 142 -9.72 2.25 23.29
C ALA A 142 -11.04 1.54 23.63
N SER A 143 -10.98 0.21 23.56
CA SER A 143 -11.38 -0.72 24.64
C SER A 143 -10.57 -2.01 24.36
N GLY A 144 -9.89 -2.70 25.27
CA GLY A 144 -9.82 -2.67 26.72
C GLY A 144 -9.18 -4.02 27.09
N TYR A 145 -7.86 -4.07 27.26
CA TYR A 145 -7.16 -5.24 27.79
C TYR A 145 -6.21 -4.78 28.89
N SER A 146 -6.66 -4.91 30.13
CA SER A 146 -5.82 -4.77 31.33
C SER A 146 -5.37 -6.15 31.78
N PRO A 147 -4.07 -6.44 31.90
CA PRO A 147 -3.62 -7.61 32.63
C PRO A 147 -3.73 -7.31 34.13
N ARG A 148 -4.61 -8.07 34.80
CA ARG A 148 -4.68 -8.16 36.27
C ARG A 148 -3.35 -8.73 36.79
N VAL A 149 -2.62 -7.97 37.58
CA VAL A 149 -1.65 -8.51 38.53
C VAL A 149 -2.17 -8.22 39.94
N GLY A 150 -2.59 -9.28 40.61
CA GLY A 150 -3.08 -9.23 41.99
C GLY A 150 -1.97 -8.82 42.94
N ARG A 151 -2.22 -7.76 43.71
CA ARG A 151 -1.43 -7.39 44.88
C ARG A 151 -2.21 -7.88 46.10
N SER A 152 -1.69 -8.88 46.79
CA SER A 152 -2.12 -9.19 48.16
C SER A 152 -1.35 -8.28 49.11
N GLU A 153 -2.10 -7.56 49.95
CA GLU A 153 -1.58 -6.87 51.13
C GLU A 153 -1.33 -7.87 52.24
N VAL A 154 -0.18 -7.77 52.92
CA VAL A 154 -0.07 -8.13 54.34
C VAL A 154 0.86 -7.14 55.06
N ALA A 155 0.22 -6.35 55.91
CA ALA A 155 0.59 -5.78 57.22
C ALA A 155 2.06 -5.49 57.59
N ALA A 156 2.25 -4.25 58.03
CA ALA A 156 3.35 -3.79 58.86
C ALA A 156 3.18 -4.21 60.33
N ALA A 157 4.30 -4.53 61.00
CA ALA A 157 4.40 -4.49 62.46
C ALA A 157 5.85 -4.24 62.91
N GLY A 158 6.03 -3.24 63.78
CA GLY A 158 6.98 -3.25 64.91
C GLY A 158 8.46 -2.94 64.68
N ALA A 159 8.94 -1.83 65.24
CA ALA A 159 10.35 -1.54 65.59
C ALA A 159 10.60 -1.88 67.09
N PRO A 160 11.80 -1.67 67.70
CA PRO A 160 13.20 -1.84 67.27
C PRO A 160 14.03 -2.72 68.26
N ALA A 161 15.24 -3.16 67.89
CA ALA A 161 16.30 -3.53 68.86
C ALA A 161 17.70 -3.43 68.22
N GLN A 162 18.66 -2.84 68.93
CA GLN A 162 20.08 -2.76 68.56
C GLN A 162 20.90 -3.99 69.06
N PRO A 163 22.25 -4.02 69.01
CA PRO A 163 23.01 -4.92 68.14
C PRO A 163 23.77 -6.01 68.91
N SER A 164 24.19 -7.07 68.21
CA SER A 164 25.26 -7.93 68.69
C SER A 164 26.13 -8.36 67.52
N ASP A 165 27.41 -8.05 67.64
CA ASP A 165 28.50 -8.52 66.80
C ASP A 165 28.56 -10.05 66.79
N ASP A 166 28.75 -10.66 65.62
CA ASP A 166 29.69 -11.79 65.47
C ASP A 166 30.00 -12.16 64.00
N ALA A 167 31.30 -12.19 63.73
CA ALA A 167 32.11 -12.97 62.77
C ALA A 167 31.50 -13.61 61.48
N GLY A 168 31.82 -13.01 60.32
CA GLY A 168 32.21 -13.65 59.02
C GLY A 168 31.21 -14.56 58.25
N PRO A 169 31.44 -14.93 56.96
CA PRO A 169 32.60 -14.71 56.09
C PRO A 169 32.27 -14.01 54.73
N ARG A 170 33.34 -13.75 53.97
CA ARG A 170 33.40 -13.04 52.69
C ARG A 170 32.45 -13.57 51.60
N GLY A 171 31.55 -12.72 51.11
CA GLY A 171 30.82 -12.87 49.84
C GLY A 171 31.25 -11.82 48.80
N PRO A 172 31.17 -12.11 47.48
CA PRO A 172 31.64 -11.22 46.44
C PRO A 172 30.75 -9.97 46.36
N ARG A 173 31.37 -8.79 46.55
CA ARG A 173 30.70 -7.49 46.38
C ARG A 173 30.42 -7.26 44.89
N PHE A 174 29.22 -7.57 44.42
CA PHE A 174 28.70 -6.98 43.18
C PHE A 174 28.51 -5.47 43.43
N ARG A 175 29.44 -4.66 42.89
CA ARG A 175 29.25 -3.21 42.81
C ARG A 175 28.14 -2.93 41.79
N PRO A 176 27.17 -2.04 42.08
CA PRO A 176 26.16 -1.70 41.09
C PRO A 176 26.80 -0.79 40.03
N ALA A 177 27.10 -1.36 38.86
CA ALA A 177 27.56 -0.58 37.70
C ALA A 177 26.56 0.53 37.29
N LEU A 178 25.30 0.39 37.69
CA LEU A 178 24.22 1.35 37.42
C LEU A 178 24.33 2.66 38.22
N ALA A 179 24.91 2.66 39.43
CA ALA A 179 25.01 3.88 40.25
C ALA A 179 26.08 4.85 39.71
N GLY A 180 27.19 4.32 39.16
CA GLY A 180 28.24 5.12 38.53
C GLY A 180 27.78 5.74 37.20
N ALA A 181 26.93 5.05 36.44
CA ALA A 181 26.34 5.58 35.22
C ALA A 181 25.45 6.82 35.50
N PHE A 182 24.71 6.82 36.61
CA PHE A 182 23.82 7.92 36.99
C PHE A 182 24.57 9.17 37.54
N GLN A 183 25.73 8.99 38.19
CA GLN A 183 26.57 10.10 38.64
C GLN A 183 27.40 10.74 37.50
N VAL A 184 27.87 9.96 36.54
CA VAL A 184 28.49 10.48 35.31
C VAL A 184 27.46 11.23 34.45
N PHE A 185 26.20 10.80 34.52
CA PHE A 185 25.06 11.41 33.83
C PHE A 185 24.75 12.83 34.36
N SER A 186 24.72 13.04 35.67
CA SER A 186 24.40 14.34 36.28
C SER A 186 25.49 15.42 36.07
N GLY A 187 26.77 15.05 36.01
CA GLY A 187 27.87 16.00 35.80
C GLY A 187 27.97 16.58 34.38
N ARG A 188 27.43 15.89 33.37
CA ARG A 188 27.49 16.32 31.96
C ARG A 188 26.37 17.29 31.55
N LEU A 189 25.20 17.16 32.19
CA LEU A 189 24.00 17.96 31.95
C LEU A 189 24.16 19.46 32.31
N GLY A 190 25.18 19.81 33.10
CA GLY A 190 25.42 21.16 33.61
C GLY A 190 26.35 22.05 32.77
N THR A 191 27.01 21.54 31.73
CA THR A 191 27.97 22.37 30.96
C THR A 191 27.27 23.29 29.96
N ARG A 192 27.70 24.57 29.88
CA ARG A 192 27.17 25.55 28.90
C ARG A 192 27.25 25.05 27.45
N ARG A 193 28.32 24.32 27.11
CA ARG A 193 28.50 23.70 25.78
C ARG A 193 27.47 22.61 25.50
N TYR A 194 27.16 21.77 26.47
CA TYR A 194 26.11 20.75 26.33
C TYR A 194 24.76 21.40 26.08
N TRP A 195 24.40 22.42 26.87
CA TRP A 195 23.16 23.18 26.71
C TRP A 195 23.02 23.85 25.34
N ILE A 196 24.05 24.56 24.86
CA ILE A 196 24.03 25.23 23.54
C ILE A 196 23.82 24.22 22.42
N THR A 197 24.59 23.14 22.44
CA THR A 197 24.52 22.12 21.38
C THR A 197 23.22 21.33 21.42
N SER A 198 22.70 20.98 22.60
CA SER A 198 21.38 20.32 22.72
C SER A 198 20.24 21.22 22.25
N ARG A 199 20.29 22.54 22.52
CA ARG A 199 19.33 23.50 21.96
C ARG A 199 19.44 23.58 20.43
N ALA A 200 20.64 23.59 19.87
CA ALA A 200 20.83 23.58 18.42
C ALA A 200 20.22 22.32 17.78
N PHE A 201 20.46 21.13 18.36
CA PHE A 201 19.83 19.88 17.92
C PHE A 201 18.31 19.93 18.01
N ALA A 202 17.77 20.40 19.13
CA ALA A 202 16.32 20.53 19.30
C ALA A 202 15.71 21.49 18.27
N MET A 203 16.36 22.63 18.00
CA MET A 203 15.89 23.58 16.97
C MET A 203 15.93 22.98 15.57
N LEU A 204 16.99 22.26 15.21
CA LEU A 204 17.10 21.58 13.91
C LEU A 204 16.05 20.47 13.77
N PHE A 205 15.82 19.71 14.84
CA PHE A 205 14.79 18.68 14.86
C PHE A 205 13.39 19.28 14.73
N LEU A 206 13.09 20.35 15.46
CA LEU A 206 11.81 21.05 15.37
C LEU A 206 11.61 21.70 13.99
N ALA A 207 12.68 22.20 13.36
CA ALA A 207 12.62 22.70 11.99
C ALA A 207 12.33 21.58 10.98
N ALA A 208 12.99 20.42 11.11
CA ALA A 208 12.71 19.25 10.29
C ALA A 208 11.29 18.72 10.50
N LEU A 209 10.82 18.67 11.75
CA LEU A 209 9.44 18.30 12.10
C LEU A 209 8.43 19.29 11.53
N GLY A 210 8.68 20.60 11.66
CA GLY A 210 7.81 21.64 11.09
C GLY A 210 7.74 21.57 9.57
N GLY A 211 8.87 21.34 8.90
CA GLY A 211 8.94 21.10 7.46
C GLY A 211 8.16 19.84 7.06
N TRP A 212 8.32 18.74 7.79
CA TRP A 212 7.58 17.49 7.57
C TRP A 212 6.06 17.68 7.78
N LEU A 213 5.64 18.35 8.86
CA LEU A 213 4.22 18.62 9.13
C LEU A 213 3.59 19.52 8.06
N ALA A 214 4.33 20.51 7.55
CA ALA A 214 3.83 21.39 6.48
C ALA A 214 3.47 20.63 5.20
N THR A 215 4.14 19.50 4.91
CA THR A 215 3.85 18.70 3.71
C THR A 215 2.45 18.08 3.70
N PHE A 216 1.84 17.84 4.86
CA PHE A 216 0.47 17.28 4.95
C PHE A 216 -0.62 18.26 4.49
N PHE A 217 -0.30 19.55 4.44
CA PHE A 217 -1.23 20.60 3.99
C PHE A 217 -0.95 21.05 2.56
N THR A 218 0.01 20.42 1.86
CA THR A 218 0.37 20.80 0.51
C THR A 218 -0.38 19.96 -0.53
N PRO A 219 -0.96 20.61 -1.57
CA PRO A 219 -1.58 19.89 -2.67
C PRO A 219 -0.60 18.94 -3.38
N PRO A 220 -1.07 17.77 -3.86
CA PRO A 220 -0.31 16.86 -4.70
C PRO A 220 0.47 17.55 -5.83
N ALA A 221 1.63 17.01 -6.20
CA ALA A 221 2.52 17.64 -7.18
C ALA A 221 1.84 17.91 -8.54
N PHE A 222 0.92 17.05 -8.98
CA PHE A 222 0.19 17.24 -10.23
C PHE A 222 -0.72 18.47 -10.22
N GLN A 223 -1.38 18.79 -9.09
CA GLN A 223 -2.26 19.96 -8.97
C GLN A 223 -1.48 21.28 -9.06
N ARG A 224 -0.17 21.24 -8.84
CA ARG A 224 0.73 22.42 -8.88
C ARG A 224 1.37 22.65 -10.25
N VAL A 225 1.14 21.79 -11.24
CA VAL A 225 1.72 21.95 -12.58
C VAL A 225 1.15 23.20 -13.24
N ARG A 226 2.02 24.16 -13.59
CA ARG A 226 1.64 25.41 -14.26
C ARG A 226 1.93 25.38 -15.75
N ASP A 227 3.11 24.91 -16.11
CA ASP A 227 3.59 24.92 -17.48
C ASP A 227 3.19 23.63 -18.22
N ILE A 228 2.32 23.71 -19.22
CA ILE A 228 1.76 22.57 -19.96
C ILE A 228 2.45 22.44 -21.33
N HIS A 229 2.88 21.23 -21.67
CA HIS A 229 3.40 20.87 -22.97
C HIS A 229 2.24 20.69 -23.97
N PRO A 230 2.30 21.27 -25.18
CA PRO A 230 1.19 21.23 -26.14
C PRO A 230 0.68 19.81 -26.45
N SER A 231 1.57 18.82 -26.50
CA SER A 231 1.18 17.43 -26.79
C SER A 231 0.24 16.82 -25.75
N VAL A 232 0.28 17.26 -24.49
CA VAL A 232 -0.62 16.76 -23.44
C VAL A 232 -2.07 17.21 -23.68
N LEU A 233 -2.28 18.21 -24.55
CA LEU A 233 -3.60 18.72 -24.92
C LEU A 233 -4.23 17.98 -26.11
N ALA A 234 -3.50 17.05 -26.73
CA ALA A 234 -3.99 16.23 -27.84
C ALA A 234 -4.69 14.97 -27.32
N GLU A 235 -5.56 14.40 -28.15
CA GLU A 235 -6.10 13.06 -27.91
C GLU A 235 -5.05 12.00 -28.26
N PRO A 236 -5.11 10.80 -27.65
CA PRO A 236 -4.25 9.69 -28.00
C PRO A 236 -4.43 9.29 -29.47
N ASP A 237 -3.33 8.95 -30.13
CA ASP A 237 -3.37 8.37 -31.48
C ASP A 237 -3.45 6.85 -31.34
N GLN A 238 -4.54 6.27 -31.84
CA GLN A 238 -4.80 4.83 -31.78
C GLN A 238 -5.15 4.32 -33.18
N ARG A 239 -4.42 3.32 -33.67
CA ARG A 239 -4.65 2.72 -35.00
C ARG A 239 -4.53 1.21 -34.92
N PRO A 240 -5.26 0.43 -35.75
CA PRO A 240 -5.11 -1.03 -35.78
C PRO A 240 -3.64 -1.42 -35.99
N SER A 241 -3.11 -2.28 -35.11
CA SER A 241 -1.71 -2.71 -35.22
C SER A 241 -1.58 -3.82 -36.27
N GLN A 242 -0.44 -3.84 -36.96
CA GLN A 242 0.00 -4.96 -37.81
C GLN A 242 1.15 -5.74 -37.16
N ALA A 243 1.50 -5.41 -35.92
CA ALA A 243 2.58 -6.06 -35.20
C ALA A 243 2.22 -7.51 -34.87
N GLY A 244 3.19 -8.40 -35.02
CA GLY A 244 3.05 -9.79 -34.60
C GLY A 244 3.05 -9.93 -33.07
N PRO A 245 2.60 -11.08 -32.55
CA PRO A 245 2.63 -11.38 -31.13
C PRO A 245 4.05 -11.31 -30.56
N VAL A 246 4.17 -10.77 -29.35
CA VAL A 246 5.44 -10.69 -28.61
C VAL A 246 5.40 -11.70 -27.47
N LEU A 247 6.44 -12.53 -27.39
CA LEU A 247 6.62 -13.45 -26.27
C LEU A 247 7.58 -12.82 -25.26
N ILE A 248 7.15 -12.70 -24.01
CA ILE A 248 7.99 -12.25 -22.91
C ILE A 248 8.03 -13.32 -21.82
N SER A 249 9.21 -13.49 -21.22
CA SER A 249 9.41 -14.35 -20.07
C SER A 249 9.80 -13.50 -18.87
N ARG A 250 9.17 -13.76 -17.72
CA ARG A 250 9.44 -13.07 -16.45
C ARG A 250 9.41 -14.12 -15.34
N GLY A 251 10.55 -14.33 -14.69
CA GLY A 251 10.71 -15.47 -13.78
C GLY A 251 10.50 -16.79 -14.53
N ASP A 252 9.66 -17.66 -13.97
CA ASP A 252 9.30 -18.96 -14.54
C ASP A 252 8.08 -18.90 -15.49
N ASP A 253 7.42 -17.73 -15.59
CA ASP A 253 6.21 -17.56 -16.38
C ASP A 253 6.48 -17.00 -17.77
N ASN A 254 5.71 -17.50 -18.74
CA ASN A 254 5.73 -17.06 -20.13
C ASN A 254 4.41 -16.39 -20.49
N TYR A 255 4.52 -15.23 -21.14
CA TYR A 255 3.40 -14.41 -21.53
C TYR A 255 3.45 -14.16 -23.03
N ARG A 256 2.29 -14.27 -23.68
CA ARG A 256 2.11 -13.90 -25.07
C ARG A 256 1.29 -12.62 -25.12
N LEU A 257 1.91 -11.55 -25.58
CA LEU A 257 1.28 -10.27 -25.84
C LEU A 257 0.77 -10.27 -27.28
N GLU A 258 -0.52 -10.04 -27.47
CA GLU A 258 -1.16 -9.94 -28.77
C GLU A 258 -1.46 -8.45 -29.03
N PRO A 259 -0.68 -7.75 -29.90
CA PRO A 259 -0.96 -6.37 -30.26
C PRO A 259 -2.33 -6.19 -30.90
N THR A 260 -3.05 -5.17 -30.43
CA THR A 260 -4.40 -4.85 -30.90
C THR A 260 -4.45 -3.49 -31.59
N ALA A 261 -3.68 -2.52 -31.09
CA ALA A 261 -3.56 -1.19 -31.68
C ALA A 261 -2.16 -0.61 -31.46
N ASP A 262 -1.63 0.08 -32.46
CA ASP A 262 -0.51 1.01 -32.26
C ASP A 262 -1.06 2.24 -31.52
N TYR A 263 -0.36 2.65 -30.48
CA TYR A 263 -0.88 3.62 -29.52
C TYR A 263 0.20 4.62 -29.09
N GLU A 264 -0.16 5.91 -29.14
CA GLU A 264 0.63 7.00 -28.59
C GLU A 264 -0.25 7.90 -27.71
N ILE A 265 0.18 8.13 -26.48
CA ILE A 265 -0.48 9.03 -25.55
C ILE A 265 0.53 10.01 -24.96
N ALA A 266 0.15 11.29 -24.92
CA ALA A 266 0.82 12.29 -24.11
C ALA A 266 -0.12 12.77 -23.00
N GLY A 267 0.32 12.67 -21.75
CA GLY A 267 -0.53 12.89 -20.59
C GLY A 267 0.20 13.54 -19.42
N LEU A 268 -0.56 14.19 -18.54
CA LEU A 268 -0.12 14.56 -17.21
C LEU A 268 -0.28 13.37 -16.28
N VAL A 269 0.80 12.98 -15.61
CA VAL A 269 0.78 11.92 -14.60
C VAL A 269 0.13 12.45 -13.34
N VAL A 270 -0.99 11.88 -12.93
CA VAL A 270 -1.68 12.21 -11.67
C VAL A 270 -1.51 11.13 -10.60
N GLY A 271 -1.10 9.93 -11.01
CA GLY A 271 -0.81 8.80 -10.14
C GLY A 271 0.24 7.89 -10.79
N ALA A 272 1.15 7.36 -9.99
CA ALA A 272 2.10 6.34 -10.42
C ALA A 272 2.28 5.31 -9.31
N ARG A 273 1.68 4.12 -9.48
CA ARG A 273 1.78 3.03 -8.52
C ARG A 273 2.75 1.98 -9.03
N ARG A 274 3.87 1.87 -8.32
CA ARG A 274 4.80 0.75 -8.48
C ARG A 274 4.29 -0.39 -7.63
N LEU A 275 4.31 -1.57 -8.20
CA LEU A 275 3.94 -2.77 -7.47
C LEU A 275 5.24 -3.46 -7.09
N SER A 276 5.40 -3.70 -5.79
CA SER A 276 6.60 -4.31 -5.23
C SER A 276 6.29 -5.75 -4.86
N TYR A 277 7.20 -6.65 -5.23
CA TYR A 277 7.33 -8.11 -5.09
C TYR A 277 6.65 -8.89 -3.94
N ALA A 278 5.84 -8.30 -3.06
CA ALA A 278 5.41 -8.93 -1.82
C ALA A 278 3.92 -8.77 -1.44
N SER A 279 3.04 -8.20 -2.28
CA SER A 279 1.65 -7.99 -1.82
C SER A 279 0.47 -8.18 -2.78
N GLU A 280 0.65 -8.25 -4.11
CA GLU A 280 -0.51 -8.36 -5.03
C GLU A 280 -0.36 -9.40 -6.16
N GLY A 281 0.24 -10.56 -5.88
CA GLY A 281 0.20 -11.75 -6.74
C GLY A 281 0.78 -11.62 -8.17
N LEU A 282 0.61 -12.69 -8.95
CA LEU A 282 1.26 -12.97 -10.26
C LEU A 282 1.11 -11.88 -11.37
N SER A 283 0.36 -10.80 -11.17
CA SER A 283 0.29 -9.67 -12.10
C SER A 283 1.56 -8.81 -12.12
N GLU A 284 2.38 -8.85 -11.07
CA GLU A 284 3.46 -7.88 -10.84
C GLU A 284 4.67 -8.06 -11.78
N ASP A 285 4.91 -9.28 -12.26
CA ASP A 285 6.05 -9.59 -13.13
C ASP A 285 5.90 -9.02 -14.55
N VAL A 286 4.67 -8.85 -15.03
CA VAL A 286 4.37 -8.32 -16.37
C VAL A 286 4.08 -6.82 -16.34
N PHE A 287 3.41 -6.37 -15.29
CA PHE A 287 2.91 -5.00 -15.16
C PHE A 287 3.57 -4.31 -13.96
N PRO A 288 4.85 -3.88 -14.10
CA PRO A 288 5.61 -3.28 -13.00
C PRO A 288 5.11 -1.91 -12.56
N LEU A 289 4.32 -1.22 -13.40
CA LEU A 289 3.89 0.15 -13.16
C LEU A 289 2.49 0.41 -13.71
N ASP A 290 1.63 0.93 -12.85
CA ASP A 290 0.33 1.47 -13.21
C ASP A 290 0.36 3.00 -13.18
N LEU A 291 0.03 3.63 -14.31
CA LEU A 291 0.11 5.07 -14.51
C LEU A 291 -1.28 5.68 -14.74
N CYS A 292 -1.72 6.53 -13.82
CA CYS A 292 -2.89 7.37 -14.07
C CYS A 292 -2.52 8.58 -14.90
N LEU A 293 -3.17 8.70 -16.05
CA LEU A 293 -3.00 9.82 -16.95
C LEU A 293 -4.28 10.62 -17.06
N ILE A 294 -4.10 11.94 -17.19
CA ILE A 294 -5.13 12.84 -17.70
C ILE A 294 -4.55 13.63 -18.88
N TRP A 295 -5.39 14.00 -19.85
CA TRP A 295 -4.93 14.70 -21.05
C TRP A 295 -6.04 15.61 -21.61
N GLY A 296 -5.78 16.20 -22.77
CA GLY A 296 -6.77 16.82 -23.62
C GLY A 296 -7.66 17.83 -22.89
N PRO A 297 -8.99 17.64 -22.86
CA PRO A 297 -9.92 18.60 -22.26
C PRO A 297 -9.71 18.81 -20.76
N ASN A 298 -9.37 17.76 -19.99
CA ASN A 298 -9.14 17.88 -18.55
C ASN A 298 -7.91 18.72 -18.22
N VAL A 299 -6.86 18.61 -19.03
CA VAL A 299 -5.66 19.44 -18.87
C VAL A 299 -5.91 20.86 -19.37
N ARG A 300 -6.67 21.02 -20.46
CA ARG A 300 -7.03 22.32 -21.04
C ARG A 300 -7.90 23.16 -20.12
N SER A 301 -8.90 22.55 -19.48
CA SER A 301 -9.77 23.22 -18.50
C SER A 301 -9.03 23.57 -17.21
N GLY A 302 -7.94 22.85 -16.91
CA GLY A 302 -7.21 22.98 -15.66
C GLY A 302 -7.94 22.38 -14.46
N VAL A 303 -8.97 21.54 -14.68
CA VAL A 303 -9.78 20.91 -13.63
C VAL A 303 -8.93 20.12 -12.63
N PHE A 304 -7.81 19.58 -13.10
CA PHE A 304 -6.84 18.85 -12.28
C PHE A 304 -6.17 19.66 -11.19
N ARG A 305 -6.27 20.99 -11.22
CA ARG A 305 -5.74 21.87 -10.17
C ARG A 305 -6.74 22.16 -9.05
N SER A 306 -7.97 21.69 -9.19
CA SER A 306 -9.01 21.93 -8.20
C SER A 306 -8.76 21.09 -6.95
N ASP A 307 -8.93 21.71 -5.78
CA ASP A 307 -8.94 21.02 -4.49
C ASP A 307 -10.15 20.08 -4.36
N ASP A 308 -11.17 20.28 -5.20
CA ASP A 308 -12.34 19.41 -5.27
C ASP A 308 -12.11 18.13 -6.09
N LEU A 309 -10.98 18.00 -6.80
CA LEU A 309 -10.60 16.77 -7.52
C LEU A 309 -9.65 15.94 -6.67
N GLU A 310 -10.09 14.74 -6.30
CA GLU A 310 -9.32 13.75 -5.58
C GLU A 310 -8.93 12.59 -6.52
N VAL A 311 -7.63 12.26 -6.56
CA VAL A 311 -7.10 11.11 -7.31
C VAL A 311 -6.44 10.14 -6.35
N VAL A 312 -6.90 8.90 -6.34
CA VAL A 312 -6.38 7.83 -5.47
C VAL A 312 -6.06 6.61 -6.33
N GLN A 313 -4.87 6.03 -6.19
CA GLN A 313 -4.57 4.71 -6.75
C GLN A 313 -4.57 3.66 -5.64
N ALA A 314 -5.41 2.64 -5.79
CA ALA A 314 -5.42 1.48 -4.89
C ALA A 314 -5.51 0.19 -5.71
N GLY A 315 -4.69 -0.81 -5.35
CA GLY A 315 -4.53 -2.01 -6.16
C GLY A 315 -4.09 -1.68 -7.58
N ARG A 316 -4.84 -2.18 -8.57
CA ARG A 316 -4.60 -2.02 -10.02
C ARG A 316 -5.47 -0.94 -10.67
N VAL A 317 -6.01 0.00 -9.88
CA VAL A 317 -7.07 0.90 -10.35
C VAL A 317 -6.76 2.35 -9.98
N CYS A 318 -7.08 3.25 -10.92
CA CYS A 318 -7.08 4.68 -10.70
C CYS A 318 -8.49 5.18 -10.38
N TYR A 319 -8.64 5.75 -9.19
CA TYR A 319 -9.89 6.29 -8.72
C TYR A 319 -9.87 7.81 -8.82
N PHE A 320 -10.81 8.37 -9.56
CA PHE A 320 -11.07 9.80 -9.60
C PHE A 320 -12.38 10.09 -8.85
N ARG A 321 -12.37 11.14 -8.02
CA ARG A 321 -13.58 11.71 -7.44
C ARG A 321 -13.51 13.20 -7.60
N TRP A 322 -14.66 13.81 -7.84
CA TRP A 322 -14.76 15.25 -7.77
C TRP A 322 -16.00 15.65 -6.99
N ARG A 323 -15.90 16.79 -6.32
CA ARG A 323 -17.02 17.49 -5.70
C ARG A 323 -17.35 18.70 -6.55
N ASN A 324 -18.56 19.24 -6.33
CA ASN A 324 -19.09 20.36 -7.10
C ASN A 324 -19.20 19.97 -8.60
N ASN A 325 -19.92 20.76 -9.40
CA ASN A 325 -20.16 20.45 -10.81
C ASN A 325 -18.89 20.73 -11.66
N LEU A 326 -17.77 20.10 -11.31
CA LEU A 326 -16.51 20.20 -12.03
C LEU A 326 -16.67 19.58 -13.42
N PRO A 327 -16.23 20.27 -14.49
CA PRO A 327 -16.30 19.77 -15.85
C PRO A 327 -15.16 18.76 -16.10
N VAL A 328 -15.21 17.62 -15.40
CA VAL A 328 -14.30 16.49 -15.62
C VAL A 328 -14.86 15.67 -16.78
N GLU A 329 -14.02 15.46 -17.79
CA GLU A 329 -14.32 14.61 -18.94
C GLU A 329 -13.78 13.21 -18.69
N GLU A 330 -14.66 12.25 -18.40
CA GLU A 330 -14.28 10.88 -18.04
C GLU A 330 -13.53 10.14 -19.15
N ARG A 331 -13.81 10.47 -20.42
CA ARG A 331 -13.09 9.94 -21.58
C ARG A 331 -11.62 10.38 -21.68
N ALA A 332 -11.22 11.39 -20.89
CA ALA A 332 -9.89 11.99 -20.90
C ALA A 332 -9.11 11.75 -19.59
N ILE A 333 -9.42 10.64 -18.93
CA ILE A 333 -8.70 10.06 -17.81
C ILE A 333 -8.51 8.56 -18.06
N SER A 334 -7.40 7.96 -17.64
CA SER A 334 -7.21 6.51 -17.75
C SER A 334 -6.16 5.98 -16.78
N ASN A 335 -6.25 4.69 -16.46
CA ASN A 335 -5.21 3.93 -15.77
C ASN A 335 -4.52 3.00 -16.78
N ASN A 336 -3.21 3.17 -16.94
CA ASN A 336 -2.42 2.45 -17.92
C ASN A 336 -1.53 1.41 -17.21
N HIS A 337 -1.70 0.14 -17.52
CA HIS A 337 -0.83 -0.96 -17.10
C HIS A 337 0.35 -1.04 -18.07
N LEU A 338 1.54 -0.62 -17.63
CA LEU A 338 2.69 -0.52 -18.52
C LEU A 338 3.51 -1.81 -18.50
N ILE A 339 3.82 -2.31 -19.69
CA ILE A 339 4.79 -3.39 -19.93
C ILE A 339 5.98 -2.77 -20.68
N ALA A 340 7.20 -2.91 -20.16
CA ALA A 340 8.38 -2.38 -20.85
C ALA A 340 8.81 -3.31 -21.99
N ALA A 341 9.12 -2.74 -23.15
CA ALA A 341 9.61 -3.50 -24.30
C ALA A 341 11.03 -4.06 -24.10
N ASP A 342 11.87 -3.32 -23.38
CA ASP A 342 13.25 -3.69 -23.08
C ASP A 342 13.70 -3.09 -21.73
N ASP A 343 14.91 -3.45 -21.31
CA ASP A 343 15.48 -2.98 -20.05
C ASP A 343 15.75 -1.47 -20.04
N ALA A 344 15.94 -0.84 -21.20
CA ALA A 344 16.14 0.61 -21.28
C ALA A 344 14.85 1.34 -20.95
N VAL A 345 13.71 0.92 -21.49
CA VAL A 345 12.38 1.42 -21.13
C VAL A 345 12.07 1.10 -19.67
N ALA A 346 12.33 -0.13 -19.22
CA ALA A 346 12.05 -0.56 -17.85
C ALA A 346 12.78 0.30 -16.81
N ARG A 347 14.06 0.65 -17.04
CA ARG A 347 14.81 1.54 -16.14
C ARG A 347 14.15 2.92 -16.01
N ARG A 348 13.57 3.43 -17.10
CA ARG A 348 12.90 4.75 -17.09
C ARG A 348 11.57 4.75 -16.36
N PHE A 349 10.90 3.61 -16.19
CA PHE A 349 9.69 3.53 -15.37
C PHE A 349 9.96 3.97 -13.92
N SER A 350 11.17 3.74 -13.41
CA SER A 350 11.56 4.20 -12.08
C SER A 350 11.57 5.72 -11.92
N GLU A 351 11.68 6.48 -13.01
CA GLU A 351 11.71 7.95 -13.02
C GLU A 351 10.29 8.56 -12.96
N LEU A 352 9.26 7.78 -13.32
CA LEU A 352 7.89 8.24 -13.50
C LEU A 352 7.21 8.58 -12.16
N ARG A 353 6.72 9.81 -12.02
CA ARG A 353 6.08 10.30 -10.80
C ARG A 353 4.98 11.32 -11.10
N PRO A 354 3.98 11.45 -10.19
CA PRO A 354 2.94 12.46 -10.32
C PRO A 354 3.50 13.87 -10.54
N GLY A 355 2.84 14.62 -11.43
CA GLY A 355 3.22 15.96 -11.86
C GLY A 355 4.11 16.02 -13.10
N GLN A 356 4.67 14.90 -13.56
CA GLN A 356 5.36 14.86 -14.84
C GLN A 356 4.37 14.87 -16.01
N GLN A 357 4.81 15.45 -17.13
CA GLN A 357 4.14 15.31 -18.40
C GLN A 357 4.96 14.37 -19.27
N VAL A 358 4.32 13.32 -19.77
CA VAL A 358 5.01 12.21 -20.42
C VAL A 358 4.38 11.91 -21.76
N ARG A 359 5.17 11.33 -22.67
CA ARG A 359 4.71 10.68 -23.88
C ARG A 359 5.08 9.20 -23.80
N LEU A 360 4.10 8.35 -24.03
CA LEU A 360 4.26 6.90 -24.13
C LEU A 360 3.86 6.48 -25.54
N ARG A 361 4.67 5.62 -26.16
CA ARG A 361 4.37 5.03 -27.46
C ARG A 361 4.64 3.53 -27.45
N GLY A 362 3.79 2.78 -28.15
CA GLY A 362 3.94 1.35 -28.34
C GLY A 362 2.64 0.72 -28.82
N GLN A 363 2.21 -0.37 -28.18
CA GLN A 363 1.02 -1.10 -28.58
C GLN A 363 0.09 -1.38 -27.41
N LEU A 364 -1.22 -1.21 -27.62
CA LEU A 364 -2.22 -1.82 -26.75
C LEU A 364 -2.22 -3.32 -26.99
N VAL A 365 -2.07 -4.12 -25.93
CA VAL A 365 -1.92 -5.58 -26.05
C VAL A 365 -2.92 -6.34 -25.19
N ASP A 366 -3.46 -7.43 -25.72
CA ASP A 366 -4.07 -8.46 -24.87
C ASP A 366 -2.95 -9.38 -24.36
N VAL A 367 -3.02 -9.77 -23.08
CA VAL A 367 -2.00 -10.60 -22.44
C VAL A 367 -2.55 -11.99 -22.21
N HIS A 368 -1.97 -12.97 -22.88
CA HIS A 368 -2.27 -14.38 -22.67
C HIS A 368 -1.22 -15.01 -21.75
N LEU A 369 -1.68 -15.74 -20.74
CA LEU A 369 -0.84 -16.44 -19.78
C LEU A 369 -1.43 -17.79 -19.40
N VAL A 370 -0.63 -18.66 -18.79
CA VAL A 370 -1.11 -19.90 -18.18
C VAL A 370 -1.02 -19.75 -16.67
N ARG A 371 -2.16 -19.82 -15.98
CA ARG A 371 -2.25 -19.73 -14.53
C ARG A 371 -2.71 -21.08 -13.95
N GLY A 372 -1.86 -21.69 -13.14
CA GLY A 372 -2.04 -23.05 -12.58
C GLY A 372 -2.49 -24.09 -13.59
N GLY A 373 -1.88 -24.08 -14.77
CA GLY A 373 -2.17 -25.02 -15.86
C GLY A 373 -3.40 -24.68 -16.71
N ARG A 374 -4.10 -23.56 -16.44
CA ARG A 374 -5.22 -23.08 -17.27
C ARG A 374 -4.85 -21.80 -18.04
N PRO A 375 -5.19 -21.70 -19.34
CA PRO A 375 -4.99 -20.47 -20.08
C PRO A 375 -5.92 -19.37 -19.55
N ALA A 376 -5.38 -18.16 -19.37
CA ALA A 376 -6.10 -16.95 -19.00
C ALA A 376 -5.72 -15.81 -19.96
N THR A 377 -6.63 -14.85 -20.15
CA THR A 377 -6.39 -13.68 -21.00
C THR A 377 -6.84 -12.41 -20.29
N VAL A 378 -5.94 -11.44 -20.19
CA VAL A 378 -6.25 -10.08 -19.72
C VAL A 378 -6.34 -9.19 -20.95
N ARG A 379 -7.47 -8.52 -21.14
CA ARG A 379 -7.70 -7.70 -22.34
C ARG A 379 -7.43 -6.23 -22.05
N SER A 380 -6.89 -5.53 -23.04
CA SER A 380 -6.73 -4.07 -22.99
C SER A 380 -8.03 -3.37 -23.38
N SER A 381 -8.36 -2.25 -22.74
CA SER A 381 -9.37 -1.32 -23.25
C SER A 381 -8.96 -0.78 -24.62
N ARG A 382 -9.95 -0.63 -25.52
CA ARG A 382 -9.79 -0.15 -26.90
C ARG A 382 -10.67 1.06 -27.23
N THR A 383 -11.51 1.46 -26.28
CA THR A 383 -12.43 2.59 -26.39
C THR A 383 -12.13 3.60 -25.29
N ARG A 384 -12.55 4.86 -25.44
CA ARG A 384 -12.38 5.89 -24.40
C ARG A 384 -13.68 6.16 -23.63
N ASP A 385 -14.76 5.48 -24.02
CA ASP A 385 -16.08 5.65 -23.42
C ASP A 385 -16.42 4.51 -22.44
N ASP A 386 -15.48 3.60 -22.15
CA ASP A 386 -15.64 2.56 -21.13
C ASP A 386 -15.21 3.07 -19.75
N GLY A 387 -15.94 2.63 -18.73
CA GLY A 387 -15.71 2.98 -17.33
C GLY A 387 -15.59 1.75 -16.43
N GLY A 388 -15.19 1.98 -15.19
CA GLY A 388 -15.16 0.94 -14.16
C GLY A 388 -14.06 -0.12 -14.34
N TYR A 389 -14.26 -1.29 -13.74
CA TYR A 389 -13.28 -2.36 -13.71
C TYR A 389 -13.09 -2.97 -15.12
N GLY A 390 -11.85 -3.03 -15.59
CA GLY A 390 -11.53 -3.59 -16.92
C GLY A 390 -11.55 -2.58 -18.07
N ALA A 391 -11.83 -1.30 -17.80
CA ALA A 391 -11.65 -0.20 -18.75
C ALA A 391 -10.19 0.30 -18.85
N CYS A 392 -9.25 -0.38 -18.21
CA CYS A 392 -7.83 -0.01 -18.22
C CYS A 392 -7.14 -0.41 -19.53
N GLU A 393 -6.19 0.40 -19.96
CA GLU A 393 -5.31 0.09 -21.07
C GLU A 393 -4.10 -0.71 -20.59
N ILE A 394 -3.76 -1.73 -21.35
CA ILE A 394 -2.49 -2.45 -21.22
C ILE A 394 -1.60 -2.01 -22.36
N LEU A 395 -0.52 -1.30 -22.03
CA LEU A 395 0.38 -0.69 -23.00
C LEU A 395 1.76 -1.35 -22.94
N TYR A 396 2.12 -2.05 -24.03
CA TYR A 396 3.50 -2.46 -24.29
C TYR A 396 4.28 -1.26 -24.80
N VAL A 397 5.10 -0.67 -23.94
CA VAL A 397 5.81 0.59 -24.15
C VAL A 397 7.14 0.33 -24.84
N THR A 398 7.28 0.84 -26.06
CA THR A 398 8.54 0.84 -26.83
C THR A 398 9.29 2.15 -26.70
N HIS A 399 8.60 3.24 -26.37
CA HIS A 399 9.21 4.55 -26.17
C HIS A 399 8.53 5.31 -25.04
N LEU A 400 9.36 5.90 -24.17
CA LEU A 400 8.94 6.75 -23.06
C LEU A 400 9.77 8.02 -23.10
N GLU A 401 9.09 9.17 -23.04
CA GLU A 401 9.70 10.49 -22.99
C GLU A 401 9.06 11.31 -21.86
N ILE A 402 9.89 11.93 -21.02
CA ILE A 402 9.42 12.91 -20.03
C ILE A 402 9.48 14.28 -20.72
N LEU A 403 8.33 14.78 -21.17
CA LEU A 403 8.18 16.05 -21.87
C LEU A 403 8.46 17.23 -20.95
N LYS A 404 7.94 17.17 -19.71
CA LYS A 404 8.24 18.16 -18.66
C LYS A 404 8.40 17.45 -17.32
N PRO A 405 9.39 17.85 -16.51
CA PRO A 405 9.59 17.30 -15.17
C PRO A 405 8.42 17.70 -14.25
N ALA A 406 8.19 16.90 -13.21
CA ALA A 406 7.31 17.33 -12.14
C ALA A 406 7.89 18.58 -11.47
N PRO A 407 7.04 19.52 -11.01
CA PRO A 407 7.49 20.56 -10.10
C PRO A 407 8.16 19.90 -8.90
N LEU A 408 9.16 20.58 -8.30
CA LEU A 408 9.85 20.10 -7.09
C LEU A 408 8.79 19.57 -6.10
N SER A 409 8.87 18.27 -5.84
CA SER A 409 7.84 17.60 -5.08
C SER A 409 8.07 17.89 -3.61
N PHE A 410 6.98 18.15 -2.88
CA PHE A 410 7.05 18.10 -1.43
C PHE A 410 7.34 16.69 -0.94
N ASP A 411 7.20 15.64 -1.76
CA ASP A 411 7.65 14.27 -1.42
C ASP A 411 9.18 14.21 -1.21
N ASP A 412 9.94 14.97 -1.99
CA ASP A 412 11.39 15.10 -1.79
C ASP A 412 11.68 15.84 -0.48
N LEU A 413 10.93 16.91 -0.19
CA LEU A 413 11.04 17.63 1.08
C LEU A 413 10.56 16.78 2.27
N HIS A 414 9.51 15.99 2.11
CA HIS A 414 8.92 15.11 3.09
C HIS A 414 9.92 14.02 3.47
N ARG A 415 10.47 13.33 2.47
CA ARG A 415 11.51 12.30 2.66
C ARG A 415 12.78 12.91 3.26
N ALA A 416 13.24 14.05 2.75
CA ALA A 416 14.41 14.73 3.30
C ALA A 416 14.21 15.14 4.75
N SER A 417 13.06 15.74 5.09
CA SER A 417 12.70 16.16 6.45
C SER A 417 12.57 14.95 7.40
N PHE A 418 11.96 13.86 6.94
CA PHE A 418 11.86 12.61 7.70
C PHE A 418 13.23 12.01 7.98
N TRP A 419 14.07 11.83 6.96
CA TRP A 419 15.42 11.28 7.14
C TRP A 419 16.34 12.21 7.93
N ALA A 420 16.19 13.52 7.79
CA ALA A 420 16.86 14.49 8.66
C ALA A 420 16.44 14.30 10.12
N MET A 421 15.15 14.09 10.39
CA MET A 421 14.64 13.82 11.74
C MET A 421 15.22 12.52 12.33
N VAL A 422 15.22 11.44 11.54
CA VAL A 422 15.82 10.14 11.93
C VAL A 422 17.32 10.29 12.18
N GLY A 423 18.04 10.96 11.28
CA GLY A 423 19.48 11.22 11.43
C GLY A 423 19.81 12.07 12.65
N LEU A 424 19.04 13.13 12.90
CA LEU A 424 19.20 13.98 14.08
C LEU A 424 18.91 13.22 15.38
N LEU A 425 17.90 12.35 15.39
CA LEU A 425 17.61 11.47 16.52
C LEU A 425 18.75 10.47 16.76
N GLY A 426 19.24 9.83 15.69
CA GLY A 426 20.37 8.90 15.76
C GLY A 426 21.65 9.56 16.27
N LEU A 427 22.00 10.75 15.76
CA LEU A 427 23.14 11.54 16.22
C LEU A 427 22.98 11.99 17.67
N PHE A 428 21.76 12.38 18.05
CA PHE A 428 21.45 12.72 19.44
C PHE A 428 21.69 11.52 20.37
N LEU A 429 21.22 10.32 20.01
CA LEU A 429 21.45 9.08 20.78
C LEU A 429 22.92 8.67 20.80
N LEU A 430 23.62 8.73 19.67
CA LEU A 430 25.03 8.39 19.53
C LEU A 430 25.93 9.25 20.43
N ARG A 431 25.57 10.52 20.59
CA ARG A 431 26.24 11.45 21.51
C ARG A 431 26.17 10.99 22.99
N PHE A 432 25.14 10.23 23.38
CA PHE A 432 25.07 9.64 24.72
C PHE A 432 26.01 8.44 24.89
N VAL A 433 26.30 7.72 23.80
CA VAL A 433 27.11 6.48 23.82
C VAL A 433 28.61 6.77 23.61
N LEU A 434 28.97 7.67 22.69
CA LEU A 434 30.36 7.85 22.21
C LEU A 434 31.20 8.92 22.93
N LEU A 435 30.62 9.79 23.76
CA LEU A 435 31.41 10.77 24.51
C LEU A 435 31.90 10.16 25.84
N PRO A 436 33.20 9.84 25.98
CA PRO A 436 33.73 9.27 27.22
C PRO A 436 33.58 10.26 28.37
N ALA A 437 33.38 9.73 29.58
CA ALA A 437 33.42 10.54 30.79
C ALA A 437 34.87 11.00 30.94
N THR A 438 35.17 12.26 30.65
CA THR A 438 36.43 12.82 31.14
C THR A 438 36.30 12.82 32.66
N ALA A 439 36.88 11.80 33.30
CA ALA A 439 37.06 11.75 34.73
C ALA A 439 37.84 13.00 35.11
N THR A 440 37.16 13.96 35.75
CA THR A 440 37.80 15.10 36.36
C THR A 440 38.76 14.56 37.41
N ARG A 441 40.07 14.61 37.15
CA ARG A 441 41.09 14.36 38.16
C ARG A 441 40.87 15.37 39.28
N SER A 442 40.66 14.89 40.49
CA SER A 442 40.67 15.72 41.70
C SER A 442 42.03 16.42 41.79
N PRO A 443 42.09 17.71 42.18
CA PRO A 443 43.37 18.31 42.53
C PRO A 443 43.90 17.59 43.76
N ALA A 444 45.15 17.12 43.69
CA ALA A 444 45.85 16.61 44.86
C ALA A 444 45.94 17.77 45.88
N SER A 445 45.43 17.52 47.09
CA SER A 445 45.68 18.36 48.25
C SER A 445 47.13 18.19 48.68
N GLU A 446 47.86 19.30 48.79
CA GLU A 446 49.09 19.43 49.57
C GLU A 446 48.85 19.23 51.07
#